data_AF-A0A1Y2AGZ6-F1
#
_entry.id   AF-A0A1Y2AGZ6-F1
#
_cell.length_a   1.000
_cell.length_b   1.000
_cell.length_c   1.000
_cell.angle_alpha   90.00
_cell.angle_beta   90.00
_cell.angle_gamma   90.00
#
_symmetry.space_group_name_H-M   'P 1'
#
loop_
_entity.id
_entity.type
_entity.pdbx_description
1 polymer ?
#
loop_
_entity_poly.entity_id
_entity_poly.type
_entity_poly.pdbx_seq_one_letter_code
_entity_poly.pdbx_strand_id
1 'polypeptide(L)'
;MPHKKVAIEGIKALTFYADRKTAARRTEAIPQLQCLGKPCSKFQPPVIQCINAGLDDMGGVQWRCDTDLPSGVRLGRTDVSCEGWSRAGDKNVLQGKRLSSPVDLLY
;
A
#
# COMPACT_ATOMS: atom_id res chain seq x y z
N MET A 1 18.64 10.09 -10.57
CA MET A 1 18.87 9.30 -9.33
C MET A 1 18.76 7.83 -9.69
N PRO A 2 19.75 6.97 -9.39
CA PRO A 2 19.65 5.55 -9.66
C PRO A 2 18.57 4.91 -8.78
N HIS A 3 17.78 4.01 -9.37
CA HIS A 3 16.82 3.20 -8.61
C HIS A 3 17.57 2.30 -7.62
N LYS A 4 16.98 2.08 -6.45
CA LYS A 4 17.51 1.21 -5.39
C LYS A 4 16.50 0.10 -5.10
N LYS A 5 16.97 -1.02 -4.55
CA LYS A 5 16.12 -2.14 -4.11
C LYS A 5 16.12 -2.24 -2.58
N VAL A 6 15.03 -2.75 -2.03
CA VAL A 6 14.89 -3.02 -0.59
C VAL A 6 14.18 -4.36 -0.39
N ALA A 7 14.57 -5.12 0.63
CA ALA A 7 13.83 -6.32 1.02
C ALA A 7 12.47 -5.93 1.59
N ILE A 8 11.38 -6.50 1.07
CA ILE A 8 10.01 -6.17 1.49
C ILE A 8 9.79 -6.45 2.97
N GLU A 9 10.37 -7.54 3.48
CA GLU A 9 10.34 -7.94 4.89
C GLU A 9 11.04 -6.92 5.80
N GLY A 10 12.01 -6.17 5.28
CA GLY A 10 12.75 -5.14 6.02
C GLY A 10 12.07 -3.76 6.04
N ILE A 11 10.95 -3.60 5.33
CA ILE A 11 10.17 -2.35 5.35
C ILE A 11 9.39 -2.29 6.66
N LYS A 12 9.58 -1.21 7.42
CA LYS A 12 8.92 -1.03 8.72
C LYS A 12 7.52 -0.44 8.60
N ALA A 13 7.39 0.56 7.73
CA ALA A 13 6.15 1.30 7.55
C ALA A 13 6.08 1.90 6.15
N LEU A 14 4.84 2.18 5.73
CA LEU A 14 4.46 2.71 4.44
C LEU A 14 3.41 3.78 4.65
N THR A 15 3.46 4.81 3.82
CA THR A 15 2.47 5.88 3.84
C THR A 15 2.04 6.14 2.41
N PHE A 16 0.74 5.99 2.17
CA PHE A 16 0.11 6.18 0.88
C PHE A 16 -0.70 7.45 0.89
N TYR A 17 -0.69 8.20 -0.21
CA TYR A 17 -1.41 9.45 -0.35
C TYR A 17 -2.37 9.40 -1.54
N ALA A 18 -3.57 9.94 -1.38
CA ALA A 18 -4.62 9.89 -2.41
C ALA A 18 -4.25 10.67 -3.68
N ASP A 19 -3.43 11.72 -3.53
CA ASP A 19 -3.00 12.62 -4.60
C ASP A 19 -1.69 12.19 -5.29
N ARG A 20 -1.19 10.99 -4.99
CA ARG A 20 0.12 10.52 -5.49
C ARG A 20 0.03 9.26 -6.32
N LYS A 21 0.96 9.16 -7.29
CA LYS A 21 1.22 7.95 -8.07
C LYS A 21 2.39 7.14 -7.50
N THR A 22 2.45 5.86 -7.84
CA THR A 22 3.54 4.95 -7.51
C THR A 22 4.82 5.30 -8.28
N ALA A 23 5.93 4.67 -7.90
CA ALA A 23 7.18 4.72 -8.65
C ALA A 23 7.05 3.52 -9.55
N ALA A 24 7.44 3.71 -10.80
CA ALA A 24 7.40 2.64 -11.75
C ALA A 24 8.73 2.63 -12.46
N ARG A 25 9.38 1.46 -12.49
CA ARG A 25 10.59 1.25 -13.29
C ARG A 25 10.30 0.33 -14.47
N ARG A 26 9.58 -0.75 -14.23
CA ARG A 26 9.23 -1.78 -15.23
C ARG A 26 7.79 -1.66 -15.71
N THR A 27 6.91 -1.08 -14.92
CA THR A 27 5.48 -0.88 -15.23
C THR A 27 5.16 0.60 -15.38
N GLU A 28 3.88 0.92 -15.60
CA GLU A 28 3.38 2.30 -15.51
C GLU A 28 3.09 2.70 -14.05
N ALA A 29 3.13 4.00 -13.79
CA ALA A 29 2.80 4.56 -12.48
C ALA A 29 1.28 4.61 -12.28
N ILE A 30 0.81 3.95 -11.23
CA ILE A 30 -0.61 3.85 -10.84
C ILE A 30 -0.88 4.71 -9.59
N PRO A 31 -2.13 5.01 -9.23
CA PRO A 31 -2.44 5.67 -7.94
C PRO A 31 -1.88 4.88 -6.74
N GLN A 32 -1.41 5.58 -5.70
CA GLN A 32 -0.96 4.94 -4.46
C GLN A 32 -2.13 4.41 -3.62
N LEU A 33 -3.23 5.15 -3.60
CA LEU A 33 -4.46 4.76 -2.91
C LEU A 33 -5.58 4.61 -3.91
N GLN A 34 -6.34 3.54 -3.72
CA GLN A 34 -7.62 3.35 -4.39
C GLN A 34 -8.67 3.03 -3.33
N CYS A 35 -9.61 3.94 -3.14
CA CYS A 35 -10.74 3.73 -2.23
C CYS A 35 -11.83 2.93 -2.95
N LEU A 36 -12.19 1.79 -2.38
CA LEU A 36 -13.21 0.89 -2.90
C LEU A 36 -14.39 0.77 -1.92
N GLY A 37 -15.58 0.49 -2.44
CA GLY A 37 -16.80 0.36 -1.64
C GLY A 37 -17.68 1.62 -1.60
N LYS A 38 -18.89 1.47 -1.03
CA LYS A 38 -19.92 2.52 -1.03
C LYS A 38 -19.50 3.82 -0.32
N PRO A 39 -18.80 3.79 0.85
CA PRO A 39 -18.39 5.01 1.54
C PRO A 39 -17.44 5.92 0.73
N CYS A 40 -16.69 5.36 -0.22
CA CYS A 40 -15.70 6.10 -1.02
C CYS A 40 -16.28 7.19 -1.93
N SER A 41 -17.59 7.17 -2.18
CA SER A 41 -18.29 8.25 -2.88
C SER A 41 -18.50 9.49 -2.01
N LYS A 42 -18.45 9.35 -0.68
CA LYS A 42 -18.67 10.42 0.29
C LYS A 42 -17.38 10.88 0.96
N PHE A 43 -16.48 9.95 1.22
CA PHE A 43 -15.22 10.23 1.90
C PHE A 43 -14.12 9.34 1.33
N GLN A 44 -12.97 9.95 1.00
CA GLN A 44 -11.77 9.23 0.62
C GLN A 44 -10.64 9.64 1.57
N PRO A 45 -9.97 8.69 2.24
CA PRO A 45 -8.89 9.00 3.16
C PRO A 45 -7.74 9.66 2.39
N PRO A 46 -7.24 10.83 2.82
CA PRO A 46 -6.17 11.53 2.11
C PRO A 46 -4.82 10.80 2.27
N VAL A 47 -4.66 10.06 3.37
CA VAL A 47 -3.45 9.34 3.73
C VAL A 47 -3.81 8.03 4.42
N ILE A 48 -3.06 6.96 4.15
CA ILE A 48 -3.15 5.71 4.91
C ILE A 48 -1.75 5.31 5.32
N GLN A 49 -1.59 4.93 6.59
CA GLN A 49 -0.34 4.41 7.11
C GLN A 49 -0.44 2.91 7.35
N CYS A 50 0.45 2.15 6.74
CA CYS A 50 0.54 0.71 6.95
C CYS A 50 1.87 0.37 7.64
N ILE A 51 1.80 -0.44 8.69
CA ILE A 51 2.96 -0.94 9.42
C ILE A 51 3.14 -2.42 9.14
N ASN A 52 4.40 -2.86 9.10
CA ASN A 52 4.72 -4.27 8.99
C ASN A 52 4.41 -4.96 10.32
N ALA A 53 3.46 -5.88 10.30
CA ALA A 53 2.97 -6.62 11.45
C ALA A 53 3.63 -8.00 11.61
N GLY A 54 4.62 -8.32 10.77
CA GLY A 54 5.33 -9.59 10.76
C GLY A 54 5.14 -10.37 9.46
N LEU A 55 5.52 -11.64 9.49
CA LEU A 55 5.35 -12.58 8.40
C LEU A 55 4.25 -13.58 8.74
N ASP A 56 3.49 -14.01 7.73
CA ASP A 56 2.66 -15.21 7.84
C ASP A 56 3.49 -16.49 7.74
N ASP A 57 2.83 -17.64 7.92
CA ASP A 57 3.46 -18.96 7.88
C ASP A 57 4.10 -19.30 6.51
N MET A 58 3.72 -18.59 5.45
CA MET A 58 4.28 -18.74 4.10
C MET A 58 5.41 -17.72 3.81
N GLY A 59 5.75 -16.86 4.77
CA GLY A 59 6.76 -15.82 4.63
C GLY A 59 6.29 -14.56 3.90
N GLY A 60 4.97 -14.37 3.75
CA GLY A 60 4.36 -13.14 3.24
C GLY A 60 4.29 -12.05 4.31
N VAL A 61 4.59 -10.80 3.95
CA VAL A 61 4.50 -9.67 4.90
C VAL A 61 3.04 -9.33 5.17
N GLN A 62 2.69 -9.29 6.45
CA GLN A 62 1.37 -8.87 6.93
C GLN A 62 1.39 -7.37 7.23
N TRP A 63 0.48 -6.62 6.61
CA TRP A 63 0.38 -5.17 6.78
C TRP A 63 -0.82 -4.83 7.64
N ARG A 64 -0.60 -4.03 8.69
CA ARG A 64 -1.68 -3.40 9.45
C ARG A 64 -1.79 -1.95 9.03
N CYS A 65 -2.92 -1.57 8.46
CA CYS A 65 -3.18 -0.23 7.94
C CYS A 65 -4.15 0.55 8.84
N ASP A 66 -3.92 1.85 8.97
CA ASP A 66 -4.73 2.77 9.78
C ASP A 66 -4.86 4.14 9.08
N THR A 67 -5.95 4.84 9.35
CA THR A 67 -6.26 6.19 8.88
C THR A 67 -7.39 6.79 9.71
N ASP A 68 -7.41 8.12 9.79
CA ASP A 68 -8.56 8.85 10.32
C ASP A 68 -9.78 8.65 9.41
N LEU A 69 -10.89 8.19 9.99
CA LEU A 69 -12.16 7.98 9.31
C LEU A 69 -13.31 8.68 10.05
N PRO A 70 -14.35 9.12 9.32
CA PRO A 70 -15.58 9.57 9.94
C PRO A 70 -16.22 8.48 10.82
N SER A 71 -16.94 8.89 11.86
CA SER A 71 -17.69 7.97 12.72
C SER A 71 -18.63 7.09 11.91
N GLY A 72 -18.64 5.78 12.20
CA GLY A 72 -19.47 4.80 11.49
C GLY A 72 -18.90 4.36 10.13
N VAL A 73 -17.63 4.66 9.84
CA VAL A 73 -16.89 4.10 8.71
C VAL A 73 -15.64 3.42 9.25
N ARG A 74 -15.29 2.26 8.69
CA ARG A 74 -14.08 1.52 9.06
C ARG A 74 -13.32 1.05 7.83
N LEU A 75 -12.02 0.82 8.02
CA LEU A 75 -11.22 0.08 7.05
C LEU A 75 -11.75 -1.37 6.97
N GLY A 76 -12.06 -1.79 5.75
CA GLY A 76 -12.32 -3.17 5.39
C GLY A 76 -11.01 -3.87 5.03
N ARG A 77 -11.04 -4.65 3.95
CA ARG A 77 -9.83 -5.30 3.45
C ARG A 77 -8.86 -4.26 2.89
N THR A 78 -7.60 -4.40 3.26
CA THR A 78 -6.49 -3.61 2.72
C THR A 78 -5.48 -4.55 2.11
N ASP A 79 -5.19 -4.40 0.82
CA ASP A 79 -4.11 -5.12 0.17
C ASP A 79 -2.95 -4.13 -0.09
N VAL A 80 -1.70 -4.54 0.13
CA VAL A 80 -0.52 -3.72 -0.15
C VAL A 80 0.30 -4.42 -1.22
N SER A 81 0.54 -3.75 -2.35
CA SER A 81 1.28 -4.31 -3.48
C SER A 81 2.46 -3.45 -3.89
N CYS A 82 3.62 -4.08 -4.02
CA CYS A 82 4.89 -3.45 -4.38
C CYS A 82 5.37 -3.89 -5.77
N GLU A 83 6.03 -2.99 -6.50
CA GLU A 83 6.75 -3.38 -7.72
C GLU A 83 8.00 -4.21 -7.34
N GLY A 84 7.99 -5.50 -7.69
CA GLY A 84 9.15 -6.37 -7.54
C GLY A 84 10.31 -5.95 -8.43
N TRP A 85 11.53 -6.02 -7.90
CA TRP A 85 12.72 -5.44 -8.50
C TRP A 85 13.07 -6.01 -9.89
N SER A 86 13.00 -7.34 -10.02
CA SER A 86 13.29 -8.05 -11.28
C SER A 86 12.02 -8.62 -11.91
N ARG A 87 11.08 -9.14 -11.11
CA ARG A 87 9.79 -9.72 -11.53
C ARG A 87 8.72 -9.57 -10.45
N ALA A 88 7.47 -9.89 -10.79
CA ALA A 88 6.37 -9.92 -9.81
C ALA A 88 6.65 -10.98 -8.73
N GLY A 89 6.35 -10.66 -7.46
CA GLY A 89 6.56 -11.56 -6.32
C GLY A 89 7.98 -11.62 -5.77
N ASP A 90 8.91 -10.77 -6.23
CA ASP A 90 10.27 -10.73 -5.67
C ASP A 90 10.28 -10.26 -4.21
N LYS A 91 11.11 -10.90 -3.38
CA LYS A 91 11.41 -10.45 -2.01
C LYS A 91 12.07 -9.07 -1.95
N ASN A 92 12.69 -8.65 -3.05
CA ASN A 92 13.25 -7.31 -3.20
C ASN A 92 12.32 -6.48 -4.08
N VAL A 93 11.96 -5.30 -3.59
CA VAL A 93 11.06 -4.37 -4.27
C VAL A 93 11.79 -3.06 -4.58
N LEU A 94 11.24 -2.28 -5.51
CA LEU A 94 11.75 -0.96 -5.84
C LEU A 94 11.70 -0.04 -4.59
N GLN A 95 12.84 0.45 -4.14
CA GLN A 95 12.92 1.40 -3.04
C GLN A 95 12.34 2.75 -3.49
N GLY A 96 11.24 3.13 -2.87
CA GLY A 96 10.56 4.40 -3.08
C GLY A 96 9.37 4.54 -2.13
N LYS A 97 8.83 5.75 -1.99
CA LYS A 97 7.64 6.07 -1.17
C LYS A 97 6.33 5.42 -1.67
N ARG A 98 6.37 4.27 -2.37
CA ARG A 98 5.48 4.07 -3.50
C ARG A 98 5.09 2.62 -3.73
N LEU A 99 4.06 2.20 -3.00
CA LEU A 99 3.30 0.99 -3.24
C LEU A 99 1.87 1.41 -3.56
N SER A 100 1.09 0.52 -4.17
CA SER A 100 -0.34 0.72 -4.32
C SER A 100 -1.06 -0.09 -3.24
N SER A 101 -1.94 0.56 -2.51
CA SER A 101 -2.85 -0.12 -1.60
C SER A 101 -4.30 0.16 -2.00
N PRO A 102 -4.99 -0.79 -2.67
CA PRO A 102 -6.44 -0.76 -2.68
C PRO A 102 -6.95 -0.95 -1.24
N VAL A 103 -7.87 -0.08 -0.86
CA VAL A 103 -8.48 -0.05 0.46
C VAL A 103 -9.99 -0.07 0.30
N ASP A 104 -10.60 -1.14 0.79
CA ASP A 104 -12.05 -1.23 0.90
C ASP A 104 -12.51 -0.47 2.14
N LEU A 105 -13.49 0.42 1.99
CA LEU A 105 -14.20 1.03 3.12
C LEU A 105 -15.55 0.37 3.34
N LEU A 106 -15.84 0.09 4.61
CA LEU A 106 -17.09 -0.51 5.06
C LEU A 106 -17.83 0.44 6.01
N TYR A 107 -19.16 0.32 6.04
CA TYR A 107 -20.00 0.89 7.10
C TYR A 107 -20.02 -0.05 8.32
#